data_AF-A0A2G6ERE7-F1
#
_entry.id   AF-A0A2G6ERE7-F1
#
_cell.length_a   1.000
_cell.length_b   1.000
_cell.length_c   1.000
_cell.angle_alpha   90.00
_cell.angle_beta   90.00
_cell.angle_gamma   90.00
#
_symmetry.space_group_name_H-M   'P 1'
#
loop_
_entity.id
_entity.type
_entity.pdbx_description
1 polymer ?
#
loop_
_entity_poly.entity_id
_entity_poly.type
_entity_poly.pdbx_seq_one_letter_code
_entity_poly.pdbx_strand_id
1 'polypeptide(L)'
;MVFPYATLEPIQQTYGEYCDALQVIADAKEMLASGDDELKELAEMEMQEADAVIERLHKELQILLLPRDPNDDNNVFLEIRAGAGGDEAGIFAGDLFRMYSKYAENKHWQIEILSE
;
A
#
# COMPACT_ATOMS: atom_id res chain seq x y z
N MET A 1 -10.92 -6.97 19.65
CA MET A 1 -10.07 -6.06 18.86
C MET A 1 -10.17 -4.70 19.54
N VAL A 2 -9.13 -4.28 20.26
CA VAL A 2 -9.11 -2.99 20.97
C VAL A 2 -8.02 -2.15 20.33
N PHE A 3 -8.43 -1.17 19.53
CA PHE A 3 -7.52 -0.18 18.97
C PHE A 3 -7.20 0.81 20.09
N PRO A 4 -5.94 0.92 20.56
CA PRO A 4 -5.58 1.94 21.55
C PRO A 4 -5.84 3.34 20.96
N TYR A 5 -6.25 4.30 21.79
CA TYR A 5 -6.62 5.65 21.33
C TYR A 5 -5.57 6.31 20.40
N ALA A 6 -4.28 6.01 20.58
CA ALA A 6 -3.19 6.52 19.77
C ALA A 6 -3.16 6.00 18.31
N THR A 7 -3.82 4.89 17.99
CA THR A 7 -3.89 4.36 16.62
C THR A 7 -5.08 4.90 15.82
N LEU A 8 -5.98 5.65 16.45
CA LEU A 8 -7.18 6.17 15.79
C LEU A 8 -6.94 7.49 15.06
N GLU A 9 -5.98 8.30 15.50
CA GLU A 9 -5.69 9.60 14.89
C GLU A 9 -5.21 9.49 13.43
N PRO A 10 -4.26 8.58 13.07
CA PRO A 10 -3.89 8.38 11.67
C PRO A 10 -5.07 7.89 10.82
N ILE A 11 -5.87 6.95 11.35
CA ILE A 11 -7.06 6.44 10.65
C ILE A 11 -8.05 7.57 10.38
N GLN A 12 -8.33 8.39 11.38
CA GLN A 12 -9.25 9.51 11.27
C GLN A 12 -8.77 10.52 10.23
N GLN A 13 -7.49 10.87 10.26
CA GLN A 13 -6.92 11.82 9.31
C GLN A 13 -6.98 11.28 7.87
N THR A 14 -6.44 10.08 7.63
CA THR A 14 -6.44 9.47 6.30
C THR A 14 -7.86 9.26 5.77
N TYR A 15 -8.81 8.92 6.64
CA TYR A 15 -10.22 8.79 6.27
C TYR A 15 -10.87 10.15 5.94
N GLY A 16 -10.52 11.21 6.67
CA GLY A 16 -10.95 12.57 6.36
C GLY A 16 -10.48 13.00 4.98
N GLU A 17 -9.18 12.87 4.70
CA GLU A 17 -8.59 13.17 3.39
C GLU A 17 -9.24 12.34 2.25
N TYR A 18 -9.59 11.08 2.54
CA TYR A 18 -10.30 10.22 1.60
C TYR A 18 -11.71 10.72 1.29
N CYS A 19 -12.45 11.17 2.32
CA CYS A 19 -13.77 11.78 2.16
C CYS A 19 -13.69 13.08 1.35
N ASP A 20 -12.68 13.91 1.61
CA ASP A 20 -12.47 15.16 0.88
C ASP A 20 -12.20 14.89 -0.61
N ALA A 21 -11.37 13.89 -0.94
CA ALA A 21 -11.12 13.50 -2.34
C ALA A 21 -12.38 12.95 -3.03
N LEU A 22 -13.24 12.22 -2.31
CA LEU A 22 -14.55 11.81 -2.83
C LEU A 22 -15.47 13.00 -3.10
N GLN A 23 -15.41 14.04 -2.26
CA GLN A 23 -16.17 15.27 -2.46
C GLN A 23 -15.70 16.01 -3.71
N VAL A 24 -14.39 16.09 -3.97
CA VAL A 24 -13.84 16.66 -5.22
C VAL A 24 -14.42 15.97 -6.45
N ILE A 25 -14.51 14.63 -6.44
CA ILE A 25 -15.15 13.89 -7.55
C ILE A 25 -16.64 14.22 -7.67
N ALA A 26 -17.35 14.34 -6.55
CA ALA A 26 -18.77 14.68 -6.57
C ALA A 26 -18.98 16.09 -7.18
N ASP A 27 -18.20 17.06 -6.74
CA ASP A 27 -18.27 18.44 -7.21
C ASP A 27 -17.91 18.53 -8.71
N ALA A 28 -16.84 17.84 -9.15
CA ALA A 28 -16.45 17.78 -10.55
C ALA A 28 -17.53 17.12 -11.44
N LYS A 29 -18.23 16.09 -10.93
CA LYS A 29 -19.38 15.49 -11.64
C LYS A 29 -20.55 16.46 -11.77
N GLU A 30 -20.80 17.30 -10.77
CA GLU A 30 -21.81 18.36 -10.86
C GLU A 30 -21.40 19.43 -11.88
N MET A 31 -20.11 19.80 -11.94
CA MET A 31 -19.59 20.71 -12.97
C MET A 31 -19.79 20.15 -14.38
N LEU A 32 -19.48 18.87 -14.60
CA LEU A 32 -19.73 18.20 -15.90
C LEU A 32 -21.22 18.18 -16.26
N ALA A 33 -22.10 18.01 -15.29
CA ALA A 33 -23.54 18.01 -15.51
C ALA A 33 -24.11 19.40 -15.88
N SER A 34 -23.39 20.49 -15.56
CA SER A 34 -23.80 21.85 -15.91
C SER A 34 -23.75 22.15 -17.42
N GLY A 35 -22.97 21.38 -18.19
CA GLY A 35 -22.88 21.48 -19.64
C GLY A 35 -22.03 22.65 -20.16
N ASP A 36 -21.19 23.25 -19.31
CA ASP A 36 -20.21 24.26 -19.72
C ASP A 36 -18.93 23.58 -20.24
N ASP A 37 -18.66 23.75 -21.55
CA ASP A 37 -17.52 23.13 -22.23
C ASP A 37 -16.16 23.61 -21.70
N GLU A 38 -16.07 24.84 -21.17
CA GLU A 38 -14.82 25.34 -20.57
C GLU A 38 -14.54 24.70 -19.20
N LEU A 39 -15.59 24.38 -18.44
CA LEU A 39 -15.46 23.69 -17.16
C LEU A 39 -15.24 22.19 -17.31
N LYS A 40 -15.53 21.63 -18.49
CA LYS A 40 -15.43 20.19 -18.74
C LYS A 40 -14.01 19.66 -18.62
N GLU A 41 -13.05 20.32 -19.28
CA GLU A 41 -11.64 19.91 -19.22
C GLU A 41 -11.07 20.02 -17.80
N LEU A 42 -11.46 21.07 -17.07
CA LEU A 42 -11.07 21.25 -15.67
C LEU A 42 -11.61 20.12 -14.78
N ALA A 43 -12.90 19.81 -14.90
CA ALA A 43 -13.54 18.77 -14.11
C ALA A 43 -12.97 17.37 -14.41
N GLU A 44 -12.66 17.06 -15.68
CA GLU A 44 -12.01 15.79 -16.05
C GLU A 44 -10.61 15.65 -15.42
N MET A 45 -9.84 16.74 -15.38
CA MET A 45 -8.52 16.77 -14.73
C MET A 45 -8.63 16.61 -13.21
N GLU A 46 -9.53 17.34 -12.56
CA GLU A 46 -9.77 17.23 -11.11
C GLU A 46 -10.21 15.82 -10.72
N MET A 47 -11.08 15.18 -11.51
CA MET A 47 -11.49 13.79 -11.29
C MET A 47 -10.30 12.83 -11.40
N GLN A 48 -9.44 12.99 -12.40
CA GLN A 48 -8.28 12.12 -12.58
C GLN A 48 -7.29 12.23 -11.40
N GLU A 49 -7.04 13.45 -10.92
CA GLU A 49 -6.18 13.69 -9.76
C GLU A 49 -6.80 13.12 -8.48
N ALA A 50 -8.09 13.35 -8.27
CA ALA A 50 -8.82 12.84 -7.11
C ALA A 50 -8.89 11.31 -7.10
N ASP A 51 -9.09 10.64 -8.25
CA ASP A 51 -9.08 9.18 -8.37
C ASP A 51 -7.70 8.60 -7.96
N ALA A 52 -6.61 9.22 -8.38
CA ALA A 52 -5.27 8.79 -7.99
C ALA A 52 -5.03 8.96 -6.47
N VAL A 53 -5.55 10.03 -5.88
CA VAL A 53 -5.50 10.28 -4.43
C VAL A 53 -6.33 9.25 -3.67
N ILE A 54 -7.56 8.97 -4.11
CA ILE A 54 -8.46 7.96 -3.54
C ILE A 54 -7.81 6.57 -3.55
N GLU A 55 -7.21 6.16 -4.67
CA GLU A 55 -6.53 4.86 -4.76
C GLU A 55 -5.35 4.73 -3.79
N ARG A 56 -4.58 5.81 -3.61
CA ARG A 56 -3.49 5.85 -2.65
C ARG A 56 -4.01 5.77 -1.20
N LEU A 57 -4.97 6.63 -0.85
CA LEU A 57 -5.53 6.71 0.49
C LEU A 57 -6.29 5.43 0.87
N HIS A 58 -6.97 4.79 -0.09
CA HIS A 58 -7.64 3.52 0.13
C HIS A 58 -6.66 2.41 0.53
N LYS A 59 -5.50 2.31 -0.14
CA LYS A 59 -4.44 1.34 0.23
C LYS A 59 -3.85 1.65 1.60
N GLU A 60 -3.66 2.92 1.90
CA GLU A 60 -3.16 3.35 3.21
C GLU A 60 -4.13 3.00 4.33
N LEU A 61 -5.43 3.29 4.15
CA LEU A 61 -6.49 2.91 5.09
C LEU A 61 -6.56 1.40 5.29
N GLN A 62 -6.42 0.60 4.23
CA GLN A 62 -6.38 -0.86 4.36
C GLN A 62 -5.26 -1.32 5.29
N ILE A 63 -4.08 -0.72 5.20
CA ILE A 63 -2.94 -1.02 6.08
C ILE A 63 -3.23 -0.56 7.51
N LEU A 64 -3.72 0.68 7.69
CA LEU A 64 -4.00 1.24 9.02
C LEU A 64 -5.09 0.48 9.79
N LEU A 65 -6.03 -0.15 9.07
CA LEU A 65 -7.10 -0.96 9.63
C LEU A 65 -6.67 -2.39 9.98
N LEU A 66 -5.47 -2.81 9.58
CA LEU A 66 -4.94 -4.11 10.01
C LEU A 66 -4.74 -4.09 11.52
N PRO A 67 -5.17 -5.15 12.23
CA PRO A 67 -4.85 -5.28 13.64
C PRO A 67 -3.33 -5.39 13.77
N ARG A 68 -2.71 -4.52 14.57
CA ARG A 68 -1.29 -4.64 14.92
C ARG A 68 -1.05 -6.00 15.58
N ASP A 69 -0.11 -6.76 15.04
CA ASP A 69 0.47 -7.90 15.73
C ASP A 69 1.50 -7.37 16.75
N PRO A 70 1.53 -7.87 17.99
CA PRO A 70 2.57 -7.51 18.95
C PRO A 70 4.01 -7.79 18.46
N ASN A 71 4.18 -8.58 17.40
CA ASN A 71 5.46 -8.92 16.80
C ASN A 71 5.76 -8.16 15.50
N ASP A 72 4.91 -7.24 15.04
CA ASP A 72 5.11 -6.51 13.77
C ASP A 72 6.45 -5.74 13.74
N ASP A 73 6.92 -5.29 14.91
CA ASP A 73 8.17 -4.54 15.06
C ASP A 73 9.41 -5.45 15.24
N ASN A 74 9.26 -6.79 15.25
CA ASN A 74 10.35 -7.73 15.48
C ASN A 74 11.09 -8.10 14.19
N ASN A 75 12.36 -8.51 14.33
CA ASN A 75 13.11 -9.14 13.26
C ASN A 75 12.49 -10.49 12.87
N VAL A 76 12.65 -10.88 11.60
CA VAL A 76 12.12 -12.13 11.05
C VAL A 76 13.25 -13.06 10.61
N PHE A 77 13.05 -14.37 10.79
CA PHE A 77 13.87 -15.39 10.14
C PHE A 77 13.16 -15.85 8.86
N LEU A 78 13.83 -15.72 7.73
CA LEU A 78 13.33 -16.21 6.45
C LEU A 78 14.04 -17.51 6.09
N GLU A 79 13.27 -18.60 6.01
CA GLU A 79 13.78 -19.90 5.59
C GLU A 79 13.29 -20.21 4.17
N ILE A 80 14.23 -20.42 3.24
CA ILE A 80 13.95 -20.77 1.85
C ILE A 80 14.41 -22.20 1.61
N ARG A 81 13.46 -23.09 1.31
CA ARG A 81 13.73 -24.50 1.01
C ARG A 81 13.30 -24.83 -0.41
N ALA A 82 14.15 -25.56 -1.14
CA ALA A 82 13.78 -26.12 -2.43
C ALA A 82 12.62 -27.12 -2.25
N GLY A 83 11.57 -26.96 -3.05
CA GLY A 83 10.44 -27.88 -3.10
C GLY A 83 10.72 -29.11 -3.98
N ALA A 84 9.65 -29.75 -4.46
CA ALA A 84 9.76 -30.78 -5.48
C ALA A 84 10.20 -30.17 -6.82
N GLY A 85 11.04 -30.88 -7.58
CA GLY A 85 11.54 -30.41 -8.87
C GLY A 85 13.06 -30.44 -9.04
N GLY A 86 13.81 -31.09 -8.14
CA GLY A 86 15.24 -31.33 -8.33
C GLY A 86 16.06 -30.04 -8.46
N ASP A 87 16.93 -30.00 -9.47
CA ASP A 87 17.88 -28.90 -9.67
C ASP A 87 17.18 -27.56 -9.95
N GLU A 88 16.05 -27.58 -10.67
CA GLU A 88 15.25 -26.39 -10.96
C GLU A 88 14.66 -25.77 -9.67
N ALA A 89 14.26 -26.60 -8.71
CA ALA A 89 13.76 -26.13 -7.42
C ALA A 89 14.88 -25.48 -6.58
N GLY A 90 16.12 -25.97 -6.69
CA GLY A 90 17.29 -25.37 -6.07
C GLY A 90 17.64 -24.01 -6.69
N ILE A 91 17.61 -23.91 -8.03
CA ILE A 91 17.83 -22.64 -8.74
C ILE A 91 16.77 -21.61 -8.32
N PHE A 92 15.50 -22.00 -8.28
CA PHE A 92 14.42 -21.10 -7.89
C PHE A 92 14.52 -20.64 -6.42
N ALA A 93 14.94 -21.51 -5.51
CA ALA A 93 15.24 -21.11 -4.13
C ALA A 93 16.34 -20.03 -4.09
N GLY A 94 17.38 -20.16 -4.92
CA GLY A 94 18.41 -19.15 -5.07
C GLY A 94 17.87 -17.82 -5.63
N ASP A 95 16.95 -17.87 -6.59
CA ASP A 95 16.31 -16.68 -7.15
C ASP A 95 15.43 -15.96 -6.10
N LEU A 96 14.67 -16.71 -5.30
CA LEU A 96 13.90 -16.16 -4.18
C LEU A 96 14.82 -15.48 -3.16
N PHE A 97 15.93 -16.13 -2.78
CA PHE A 97 16.91 -15.55 -1.87
C PHE A 97 17.43 -14.21 -2.41
N ARG A 98 17.82 -14.15 -3.69
CA ARG A 98 18.27 -12.91 -4.34
C ARG A 98 17.18 -11.85 -4.38
N MET A 99 15.94 -12.23 -4.68
CA MET A 99 14.80 -11.33 -4.72
C MET A 99 14.55 -10.68 -3.35
N TYR A 100 14.47 -11.48 -2.28
CA TYR A 100 14.25 -10.96 -0.93
C TYR A 100 15.45 -10.18 -0.40
N SER A 101 16.67 -10.59 -0.74
CA SER A 101 17.88 -9.85 -0.35
C SER A 101 17.87 -8.44 -0.93
N LYS A 102 17.58 -8.31 -2.23
CA LYS A 102 17.47 -7.01 -2.89
C LYS A 102 16.32 -6.15 -2.33
N TYR A 103 15.20 -6.77 -1.97
CA TYR A 103 14.09 -6.07 -1.32
C TYR A 103 14.50 -5.50 0.04
N ALA A 104 15.13 -6.30 0.88
CA ALA A 104 15.62 -5.89 2.20
C ALA A 104 16.68 -4.78 2.09
N GLU A 105 17.62 -4.88 1.14
CA GLU A 105 18.59 -3.80 0.86
C GLU A 105 17.90 -2.48 0.48
N ASN A 106 16.90 -2.52 -0.40
CA ASN A 106 16.12 -1.33 -0.80
C ASN A 106 15.32 -0.72 0.36
N LYS A 107 15.01 -1.51 1.39
CA LYS A 107 14.38 -1.07 2.64
C LYS A 107 15.39 -0.70 3.73
N HIS A 108 16.69 -0.76 3.43
CA HIS A 108 17.79 -0.54 4.36
C HIS A 108 17.79 -1.50 5.56
N TRP A 109 17.30 -2.72 5.36
CA TRP A 109 17.32 -3.78 6.37
C TRP A 109 18.64 -4.53 6.34
N GLN A 110 19.12 -4.93 7.52
CA GLN A 110 20.30 -5.77 7.65
C GLN A 110 19.92 -7.23 7.40
N ILE A 111 20.71 -7.93 6.59
CA ILE A 111 20.56 -9.36 6.30
C ILE A 111 21.74 -10.10 6.93
N GLU A 112 21.47 -11.19 7.63
CA GLU A 112 22.47 -12.12 8.15
C GLU A 112 22.15 -13.53 7.66
N ILE A 113 23.12 -14.20 7.03
CA ILE A 113 22.97 -15.58 6.56
C ILE A 113 23.43 -16.52 7.69
N LEU A 114 22.50 -17.33 8.17
CA LEU A 114 22.74 -18.23 9.32
C LEU A 114 23.07 -19.67 8.90
N SER A 115 22.56 -20.10 7.75
CA SER A 115 22.78 -21.43 7.17
C SER A 115 22.59 -21.37 5.66
N GLU A 116 23.36 -22.18 4.94
CA GLU A 116 23.24 -22.47 3.51
C GLU A 116 22.91 -23.95 3.30
#